data_AF-A0A1I7CRL4-F1
#
_entry.id   AF-A0A1I7CRL4-F1
#
_cell.length_a   1.000
_cell.length_b   1.000
_cell.length_c   1.000
_cell.angle_alpha   90.00
_cell.angle_beta   90.00
_cell.angle_gamma   90.00
#
_symmetry.space_group_name_H-M   'P 1'
#
loop_
_entity.id
_entity.type
_entity.pdbx_description
1 polymer ?
#
loop_
_entity_poly.entity_id
_entity_poly.type
_entity_poly.pdbx_seq_one_letter_code
_entity_poly.pdbx_strand_id
1 'polypeptide(L)'
;MKYYDQLTLTELWTCALHELDTLHEEAQRTDVGLSATDTITLSRALAALRQEGPLSSSAIDSIGWIQAFLDAAIARETLGHQNVFDGKNDPELGAIGRIRSAPILSENGRGLDLLLQRFKKVLAMRDLLAARVDAELQIARLKAA
;
A
#
# COMPACT_ATOMS: atom_id res chain seq x y z
N MET A 1 11.40 0.91 -6.17
CA MET A 1 10.80 2.10 -6.82
C MET A 1 11.36 2.39 -8.21
N LYS A 2 12.67 2.24 -8.48
CA LYS A 2 13.29 2.56 -9.79
C LYS A 2 12.62 2.00 -11.07
N TYR A 3 11.83 0.94 -10.97
CA TYR A 3 11.13 0.34 -12.12
C TYR A 3 9.90 1.15 -12.57
N TYR A 4 9.18 1.76 -11.63
CA TYR A 4 7.99 2.56 -11.94
C TYR A 4 8.33 3.93 -12.52
N ASP A 5 9.56 4.40 -12.31
CA ASP A 5 10.05 5.69 -12.80
C ASP A 5 10.12 5.77 -14.33
N GLN A 6 10.19 4.62 -15.01
CA GLN A 6 10.33 4.53 -16.46
C GLN A 6 8.99 4.30 -17.19
N LEU A 7 7.92 3.97 -16.47
CA LEU A 7 6.61 3.74 -17.05
C LEU A 7 5.98 5.04 -17.54
N THR A 8 5.20 5.00 -18.61
CA THR A 8 4.30 6.09 -19.00
C THR A 8 3.16 6.27 -17.98
N LEU A 9 2.44 7.39 -18.03
CA LEU A 9 1.25 7.61 -17.20
C LEU A 9 0.21 6.49 -17.37
N THR A 10 -0.05 6.08 -18.61
CA THR A 10 -1.01 5.01 -18.93
C THR A 10 -0.56 3.67 -18.35
N GLU A 11 0.72 3.31 -18.50
CA GLU A 11 1.24 2.05 -17.95
C GLU A 11 1.21 2.07 -16.42
N LEU A 12 1.56 3.18 -15.78
CA LEU A 12 1.50 3.34 -14.33
C LEU A 12 0.05 3.23 -13.82
N TRP A 13 -0.91 3.82 -14.53
CA TRP A 13 -2.34 3.70 -14.24
C TRP A 13 -2.81 2.24 -14.35
N THR A 14 -2.47 1.56 -15.45
CA THR A 14 -2.83 0.15 -15.65
C THR A 14 -2.21 -0.75 -14.59
N CYS A 15 -0.94 -0.53 -14.23
CA CYS A 15 -0.29 -1.27 -13.15
C CYS A 15 -0.98 -1.05 -11.80
N ALA A 16 -1.35 0.20 -11.48
CA ALA A 16 -2.06 0.51 -10.23
C ALA A 16 -3.43 -0.19 -10.15
N LEU A 17 -4.19 -0.20 -11.25
CA LEU A 17 -5.47 -0.91 -11.32
C LEU A 17 -5.28 -2.43 -11.22
N HIS A 18 -4.30 -3.00 -11.92
CA HIS A 18 -4.04 -4.43 -11.86
C HIS A 18 -3.64 -4.91 -10.45
N GLU A 19 -2.88 -4.09 -9.73
CA GLU A 19 -2.48 -4.40 -8.35
C GLU A 19 -3.67 -4.26 -7.38
N LEU A 20 -4.59 -3.32 -7.61
CA LEU A 20 -5.87 -3.26 -6.88
C LEU A 20 -6.71 -4.52 -7.11
N ASP A 21 -6.75 -5.02 -8.34
CA ASP A 21 -7.49 -6.24 -8.69
C ASP A 21 -6.92 -7.46 -7.98
N THR A 22 -5.61 -7.60 -8.04
CA THR A 22 -4.88 -8.66 -7.33
C THR A 22 -5.16 -8.58 -5.83
N LEU A 23 -5.15 -7.38 -5.25
CA LEU A 23 -5.40 -7.17 -3.84
C LEU A 23 -6.86 -7.49 -3.45
N HIS A 24 -7.81 -7.17 -4.32
CA HIS A 24 -9.22 -7.52 -4.13
C HIS A 24 -9.43 -9.04 -4.16
N GLU A 25 -8.81 -9.75 -5.11
CA GLU A 25 -8.88 -11.21 -5.15
C GLU A 25 -8.21 -11.86 -3.93
N GLU A 26 -7.05 -11.35 -3.51
CA GLU A 26 -6.36 -11.85 -2.32
C GLU A 26 -7.16 -11.62 -1.05
N ALA A 27 -7.80 -10.45 -0.89
CA ALA A 27 -8.67 -10.18 0.25
C ALA A 27 -9.84 -11.19 0.34
N GLN A 28 -10.32 -11.72 -0.78
CA GLN A 28 -11.38 -12.75 -0.79
C GLN A 28 -10.86 -14.16 -0.55
N ARG A 29 -9.66 -14.48 -1.03
CA ARG A 29 -9.07 -15.84 -0.91
C ARG A 29 -8.38 -16.08 0.42
N THR A 30 -7.94 -15.02 1.10
CA THR A 30 -7.10 -15.16 2.28
C THR A 30 -7.95 -15.49 3.51
N ASP A 31 -7.75 -16.67 4.09
CA ASP A 31 -8.31 -17.07 5.38
C ASP A 31 -7.49 -16.46 6.53
N VAL A 32 -7.40 -15.13 6.57
CA VAL A 32 -6.57 -14.37 7.53
C VAL A 32 -7.25 -14.17 8.89
N GLY A 33 -8.20 -15.04 9.24
CA GLY A 33 -8.97 -14.89 10.48
C GLY A 33 -9.85 -13.64 10.54
N LEU A 34 -10.12 -13.00 9.38
CA LEU A 34 -11.09 -11.93 9.29
C LEU A 34 -12.51 -12.49 9.42
N SER A 35 -13.40 -11.76 10.09
CA SER A 35 -14.81 -12.11 10.08
C SER A 35 -15.39 -11.95 8.67
N ALA A 36 -16.47 -12.67 8.36
CA ALA A 36 -17.15 -12.52 7.06
C ALA A 36 -17.56 -11.05 6.80
N THR A 37 -17.97 -10.33 7.84
CA THR A 37 -18.32 -8.90 7.76
C THR A 37 -17.10 -8.04 7.41
N ASP A 38 -15.96 -8.31 8.02
CA ASP A 38 -14.71 -7.60 7.75
C ASP A 38 -14.24 -7.81 6.32
N THR A 39 -14.25 -9.07 5.85
CA THR A 39 -13.89 -9.44 4.47
C THR A 39 -14.78 -8.74 3.45
N ILE A 40 -16.10 -8.71 3.68
CA ILE A 40 -17.06 -7.99 2.81
C ILE A 40 -16.77 -6.49 2.81
N THR A 41 -16.51 -5.90 3.98
CA THR A 41 -16.30 -4.45 4.10
C THR A 41 -15.00 -4.04 3.42
N LEU A 42 -13.91 -4.81 3.61
CA LEU A 42 -12.64 -4.62 2.92
C LEU A 42 -12.78 -4.76 1.41
N SER A 43 -13.45 -5.82 0.94
CA SER A 43 -13.70 -6.06 -0.48
C SER A 43 -14.48 -4.90 -1.11
N ARG A 44 -15.49 -4.37 -0.42
CA ARG A 44 -16.29 -3.23 -0.89
C ARG A 44 -15.47 -1.94 -0.96
N ALA A 45 -14.63 -1.66 0.04
CA ALA A 45 -13.76 -0.49 0.02
C ALA A 45 -12.75 -0.54 -1.14
N LEU A 46 -12.18 -1.72 -1.41
CA LEU A 46 -11.29 -1.94 -2.55
C LEU A 46 -12.00 -1.78 -3.89
N ALA A 47 -13.23 -2.29 -3.99
CA ALA A 47 -14.06 -2.13 -5.19
C ALA A 47 -14.42 -0.66 -5.43
N ALA A 48 -14.75 0.11 -4.39
CA ALA A 48 -15.01 1.54 -4.51
C ALA A 48 -13.78 2.29 -5.01
N LEU A 49 -12.60 2.02 -4.42
CA LEU A 49 -11.33 2.60 -4.85
C LEU A 49 -11.01 2.29 -6.33
N ARG A 50 -11.35 1.08 -6.79
CA ARG A 50 -11.22 0.69 -8.20
C ARG A 50 -12.19 1.45 -9.11
N GLN A 51 -13.46 1.53 -8.74
CA GLN A 51 -14.53 2.11 -9.57
C GLN A 51 -14.38 3.62 -9.74
N GLU A 52 -14.07 4.31 -8.64
CA GLU A 52 -13.91 5.77 -8.64
C GLU A 52 -12.55 6.18 -9.20
N GLY A 53 -11.60 5.24 -9.20
CA GLY A 53 -10.23 5.45 -9.62
C GLY A 53 -9.35 5.97 -8.48
N PRO A 54 -8.07 5.56 -8.45
CA PRO A 54 -7.17 5.84 -7.33
C PRO A 54 -6.91 7.34 -7.09
N LEU A 55 -7.12 8.21 -8.09
CA LEU A 55 -6.96 9.66 -7.97
C LEU A 55 -8.24 10.43 -7.62
N SER A 56 -9.39 9.75 -7.47
CA SER A 56 -10.63 10.41 -7.09
C SER A 56 -10.51 11.10 -5.73
N SER A 57 -11.24 12.19 -5.53
CA SER A 57 -11.40 12.83 -4.22
C SER A 57 -12.03 11.90 -3.18
N SER A 58 -12.92 11.00 -3.59
CA SER A 58 -13.57 10.01 -2.72
C SER A 58 -12.68 8.80 -2.41
N ALA A 59 -11.57 8.63 -3.15
CA ALA A 59 -10.59 7.58 -2.87
C ALA A 59 -9.93 7.76 -1.50
N ILE A 60 -9.78 9.00 -1.02
CA ILE A 60 -9.10 9.32 0.24
C ILE A 60 -9.77 8.63 1.43
N ASP A 61 -11.09 8.68 1.49
CA ASP A 61 -11.85 8.06 2.59
C ASP A 61 -11.71 6.54 2.57
N SER A 62 -11.81 5.93 1.37
CA SER A 62 -11.61 4.50 1.19
C SER A 62 -10.19 4.07 1.56
N ILE A 63 -9.17 4.85 1.15
CA ILE A 63 -7.76 4.57 1.46
C ILE A 63 -7.51 4.65 2.96
N GLY A 64 -7.97 5.72 3.61
CA GLY A 64 -7.81 5.92 5.04
C GLY A 64 -8.50 4.82 5.84
N TRP A 65 -9.71 4.44 5.43
CA TRP A 65 -10.45 3.36 6.06
C TRP A 65 -9.73 2.00 5.89
N ILE A 66 -9.29 1.63 4.69
CA ILE A 66 -8.58 0.36 4.44
C ILE A 66 -7.31 0.28 5.29
N GLN A 67 -6.52 1.37 5.31
CA GLN A 67 -5.28 1.40 6.07
C GLN A 67 -5.53 1.25 7.57
N ALA A 68 -6.46 2.04 8.13
CA ALA A 68 -6.80 1.96 9.55
C ALA A 68 -7.36 0.58 9.93
N PHE A 69 -8.17 -0.02 9.05
CA PHE A 69 -8.72 -1.35 9.25
C PHE A 69 -7.61 -2.41 9.32
N LEU A 70 -6.68 -2.42 8.34
CA LEU A 70 -5.58 -3.38 8.30
C LEU A 70 -4.61 -3.19 9.47
N ASP A 71 -4.26 -1.95 9.82
CA ASP A 71 -3.40 -1.64 10.97
C ASP A 71 -4.05 -2.16 12.27
N ALA A 72 -5.35 -1.94 12.47
CA ALA A 72 -6.08 -2.44 13.64
C ALA A 72 -6.18 -3.97 13.65
N ALA A 73 -6.35 -4.61 12.49
CA ALA A 73 -6.39 -6.07 12.38
C ALA A 73 -5.02 -6.69 12.72
N ILE A 74 -3.93 -6.12 12.20
CA ILE A 74 -2.56 -6.55 12.51
C ILE A 74 -2.25 -6.36 14.00
N ALA A 75 -2.71 -5.25 14.60
CA ALA A 75 -2.52 -5.01 16.02
C ALA A 75 -3.18 -6.09 16.90
N ARG A 76 -4.37 -6.58 16.52
CA ARG A 76 -5.04 -7.70 17.22
C ARG A 76 -4.27 -9.01 17.09
N GLU A 77 -3.58 -9.21 15.98
CA GLU A 77 -2.77 -10.40 15.68
C GLU A 77 -1.30 -10.28 16.15
N THR A 78 -0.96 -9.20 16.86
CA THR A 78 0.38 -8.98 17.40
C THR A 78 0.54 -9.71 18.74
N LEU A 79 1.42 -10.70 18.78
CA LEU A 79 1.70 -11.55 19.94
C LEU A 79 2.72 -10.95 20.90
N GLY A 80 3.44 -9.91 20.46
CA GLY A 80 4.51 -9.27 21.20
C GLY A 80 5.39 -8.43 20.29
N HIS A 81 6.55 -8.03 20.80
CA HIS A 81 7.51 -7.23 20.04
C HIS A 81 8.91 -7.80 20.19
N GLN A 82 9.71 -7.68 19.15
CA GLN A 82 11.12 -8.04 19.14
C GLN A 82 11.98 -6.88 18.62
N ASN A 83 13.19 -6.78 19.15
CA ASN A 83 14.16 -5.83 18.66
C ASN A 83 14.80 -6.36 17.39
N VAL A 84 14.64 -5.63 16.28
CA VAL A 84 15.23 -5.96 14.98
C VAL A 84 16.23 -4.88 14.63
N PHE A 85 17.43 -5.29 14.22
CA PHE A 85 18.42 -4.37 13.67
C PHE A 85 18.02 -3.99 12.25
N ASP A 86 17.67 -2.73 12.05
CA ASP A 86 17.43 -2.14 10.74
C ASP A 86 18.68 -1.36 10.33
N GLY A 87 19.46 -1.95 9.44
CA GLY A 87 20.73 -1.41 9.02
C GLY A 87 21.32 -2.16 7.84
N LYS A 88 22.51 -1.73 7.44
CA LYS A 88 23.31 -2.37 6.40
C LYS A 88 24.75 -2.54 6.88
N ASN A 89 25.44 -3.51 6.31
CA ASN A 89 26.89 -3.58 6.46
C ASN A 89 27.53 -2.60 5.49
N ASP A 90 28.20 -1.62 6.06
CA ASP A 90 29.11 -0.74 5.35
C ASP A 90 30.51 -1.38 5.34
N PRO A 91 31.21 -1.43 4.19
CA PRO A 91 32.54 -2.05 4.10
C PRO A 91 33.62 -1.41 4.99
N GLU A 92 33.48 -0.12 5.32
CA GLU A 92 34.47 0.62 6.12
C GLU A 92 34.03 0.77 7.58
N LEU A 93 32.73 0.97 7.81
CA LEU A 93 32.17 1.28 9.13
C LEU A 93 31.54 0.06 9.82
N GLY A 94 31.45 -1.08 9.14
CA GLY A 94 30.76 -2.26 9.65
C GLY A 94 29.24 -2.08 9.68
N ALA A 95 28.56 -2.74 10.63
CA ALA A 95 27.11 -2.68 10.72
C ALA A 95 26.63 -1.29 11.16
N ILE A 96 26.04 -0.53 10.24
CA ILE A 96 25.44 0.79 10.51
C ILE A 96 23.91 0.71 10.44
N GLY A 97 23.23 1.17 11.48
CA GLY A 97 21.78 1.04 11.57
C GLY A 97 21.20 1.48 12.91
N ARG A 98 19.92 1.20 13.11
CA ARG A 98 19.20 1.44 14.36
C ARG A 98 18.44 0.18 14.76
N ILE A 99 18.35 -0.08 16.06
CA ILE A 99 17.44 -1.09 16.59
C ILE A 99 16.02 -0.51 16.56
N ARG A 100 15.08 -1.25 15.99
CA ARG A 100 13.66 -0.91 15.99
C ARG A 100 12.85 -2.03 16.64
N SER A 101 11.78 -1.64 17.33
CA SER A 101 10.78 -2.59 17.81
C SER A 101 9.93 -3.03 16.61
N ALA A 102 9.90 -4.32 16.32
CA ALA A 102 9.08 -4.93 15.29
C ALA A 102 8.04 -5.88 15.93
N PRO A 103 6.80 -5.91 15.44
CA PRO A 103 5.78 -6.79 15.99
C PRO A 103 6.10 -8.26 15.66
N ILE A 104 5.84 -9.14 16.62
CA ILE A 104 5.78 -10.58 16.41
C ILE A 104 4.33 -10.90 16.04
N LEU A 105 4.11 -11.33 14.80
CA LEU A 105 2.77 -11.56 14.28
C LEU A 105 2.38 -13.04 14.36
N SER A 106 1.10 -13.31 14.61
CA SER A 106 0.50 -14.62 14.36
C SER A 106 0.58 -14.98 12.88
N GLU A 107 0.19 -16.21 12.51
CA GLU A 107 0.10 -16.60 11.11
C GLU A 107 -0.89 -15.72 10.32
N ASN A 108 -2.06 -15.44 10.91
CA ASN A 108 -3.05 -14.52 10.37
C ASN A 108 -2.49 -13.08 10.29
N GLY A 109 -1.79 -12.63 11.34
CA GLY A 109 -1.13 -11.33 11.35
C GLY A 109 -0.14 -11.16 10.20
N ARG A 110 0.62 -12.21 9.85
CA ARG A 110 1.53 -12.18 8.70
C ARG A 110 0.80 -12.05 7.37
N GLY A 111 -0.33 -12.73 7.21
CA GLY A 111 -1.16 -12.59 6.01
C GLY A 111 -1.75 -11.19 5.87
N LEU A 112 -2.21 -10.60 6.98
CA LEU A 112 -2.71 -9.22 7.02
C LEU A 112 -1.62 -8.20 6.74
N ASP A 113 -0.42 -8.38 7.29
CA ASP A 113 0.73 -7.51 6.99
C ASP A 113 1.11 -7.60 5.51
N LEU A 114 1.13 -8.80 4.92
CA LEU A 114 1.37 -8.94 3.48
C LEU A 114 0.34 -8.16 2.64
N LEU A 115 -0.93 -8.22 3.02
CA LEU A 115 -2.00 -7.46 2.36
C LEU A 115 -1.78 -5.95 2.51
N LEU A 116 -1.39 -5.48 3.70
CA LEU A 116 -1.06 -4.09 3.95
C LEU A 116 0.17 -3.62 3.15
N GLN A 117 1.22 -4.43 3.05
CA GLN A 117 2.41 -4.08 2.26
C GLN A 117 2.07 -3.93 0.78
N ARG A 118 1.23 -4.83 0.24
CA ARG A 118 0.73 -4.71 -1.14
C ARG A 118 -0.16 -3.49 -1.33
N PHE A 119 -1.02 -3.19 -0.35
CA PHE A 119 -1.83 -1.97 -0.38
C PHE A 119 -0.95 -0.71 -0.39
N LYS A 120 0.09 -0.65 0.45
CA LYS A 120 1.07 0.44 0.45
C LYS A 120 1.80 0.59 -0.89
N LYS A 121 2.08 -0.52 -1.58
CA LYS A 121 2.65 -0.48 -2.94
C LYS A 121 1.69 0.20 -3.93
N VAL A 122 0.40 -0.10 -3.87
CA VAL A 122 -0.64 0.59 -4.67
C VAL A 122 -0.65 2.09 -4.36
N LEU A 123 -0.60 2.47 -3.08
CA LEU A 123 -0.55 3.88 -2.69
C LEU A 123 0.68 4.60 -3.24
N ALA A 124 1.86 3.95 -3.19
CA ALA A 124 3.07 4.53 -3.78
C ALA A 124 2.95 4.74 -5.30
N MET A 125 2.31 3.82 -6.03
CA MET A 125 2.04 3.99 -7.46
C MET A 125 1.04 5.11 -7.73
N ARG A 126 -0.02 5.22 -6.91
CA ARG A 126 -0.98 6.32 -6.95
C ARG A 126 -0.29 7.67 -6.72
N ASP A 127 0.55 7.78 -5.71
CA ASP A 127 1.19 9.05 -5.37
C ASP A 127 2.19 9.48 -6.45
N LEU A 128 2.92 8.53 -7.03
CA LEU A 128 3.77 8.78 -8.20
C LEU A 128 2.94 9.25 -9.42
N LEU A 129 1.80 8.62 -9.65
CA LEU A 129 0.89 8.99 -10.73
C LEU A 129 0.33 10.41 -10.52
N ALA A 130 -0.15 10.73 -9.31
CA ALA A 130 -0.64 12.06 -8.95
C ALA A 130 0.42 13.13 -9.20
N ALA A 131 1.65 12.91 -8.71
CA ALA A 131 2.75 13.83 -8.89
C ALA A 131 3.09 14.10 -10.36
N ARG A 132 2.98 13.08 -11.24
CA ARG A 132 3.24 13.24 -12.68
C ARG A 132 2.13 13.99 -13.39
N VAL A 133 0.86 13.71 -13.06
CA VAL A 133 -0.28 14.45 -13.61
C VAL A 133 -0.16 15.94 -13.24
N ASP A 134 0.15 16.24 -11.98
CA ASP A 134 0.34 17.62 -11.52
C ASP A 134 1.50 18.31 -12.25
N ALA A 135 2.62 17.60 -12.47
CA ALA A 135 3.76 18.12 -13.22
C ALA A 135 3.41 18.44 -14.69
N GLU A 136 2.69 17.54 -15.38
CA GLU A 136 2.24 17.78 -16.76
C GLU A 136 1.31 18.99 -16.86
N LEU A 137 0.37 19.12 -15.92
CA LEU A 137 -0.53 20.27 -15.84
C LEU A 137 0.23 21.58 -15.62
N GLN A 138 1.26 21.57 -14.76
CA GLN A 138 2.08 22.75 -14.50
C GLN A 138 2.90 23.15 -15.74
N ILE A 139 3.49 22.19 -16.45
CA ILE A 139 4.22 22.45 -17.70
C ILE A 139 3.27 23.02 -18.78
N ALA A 140 2.07 22.46 -18.90
CA ALA A 140 1.07 22.95 -19.85
C ALA A 140 0.66 24.42 -19.55
N ARG A 141 0.48 24.77 -18.28
CA ARG A 141 0.21 26.15 -17.85
C ARG A 141 1.35 27.09 -18.18
N LEU A 142 2.60 26.68 -17.94
CA LEU A 142 3.78 27.48 -18.27
C LEU A 142 3.95 27.71 -19.77
N LYS A 143 3.60 26.74 -20.61
CA LYS A 143 3.66 26.87 -22.08
C LYS A 143 2.55 27.76 -22.66
N ALA A 144 1.47 27.96 -21.91
CA ALA A 144 0.32 28.77 -22.33
C ALA A 144 0.40 30.24 -21.85
N ALA A 145 1.39 30.58 -21.01
CA ALA A 145 1.67 31.92 -20.49
C ALA A 145 2.78 32.60 -21.30
#